data_AF-A0A7S0HQM9-F1
#
_entry.id   AF-A0A7S0HQM9-F1
#
_cell.length_a   1.000
_cell.length_b   1.000
_cell.length_c   1.000
_cell.angle_alpha   90.00
_cell.angle_beta   90.00
_cell.angle_gamma   90.00
#
_symmetry.space_group_name_H-M   'P 1'
#
loop_
_entity.id
_entity.type
_entity.pdbx_description
1 polymer ?
#
loop_
_entity_poly.entity_id
_entity_poly.type
_entity_poly.pdbx_seq_one_letter_code
_entity_poly.pdbx_strand_id
1 'polypeptide(L)'
;ALLYCKGVRVQPKPPQLLNSAASSSAGGGSGGGGSGSSSAGGASSGSGGGGGVQSPNGDGEAVDLDVDGDMSTVEVNFLCVHKKLRSKRLAPVLIKEITRRCNLCGIFQAAYTAGIVLPKPVACCRYYHRSLNPKKLIEVGFSRLAPRMTLTRTIKLYALPEQTLTPGLRPIVEADCEVCCQKLNEYLTRFTLAPRFTTAEFKHWMLTQPDVVYTYVVEDPETKEITDMVSFYALPSSILGNDKHSLLRAAYCYYLFANKTKLPDLLNDALILSKRLHFDVFNALDVLENDTFLKELKFGIGDGHLQYYLYNWRCAPIKSGDVGLVLL
;
A
#
# COMPACT_ATOMS: atom_id res chain seq x y z
N ALA A 1 12.72 5.59 6.57
CA ALA A 1 11.74 5.28 7.62
C ALA A 1 12.09 3.92 8.22
N LEU A 2 11.83 3.74 9.51
CA LEU A 2 11.87 2.42 10.11
C LEU A 2 10.54 1.72 9.82
N LEU A 3 10.61 0.49 9.32
CA LEU A 3 9.45 -0.35 9.06
C LEU A 3 9.53 -1.59 9.91
N TYR A 4 8.50 -1.81 10.71
CA TYR A 4 8.28 -3.04 11.43
C TYR A 4 7.65 -4.05 10.48
N CYS A 5 8.34 -5.16 10.23
CA CYS A 5 7.79 -6.27 9.46
C CYS A 5 8.37 -7.59 9.93
N LYS A 6 7.50 -8.56 10.24
CA LYS A 6 7.94 -9.93 10.56
C LYS A 6 8.37 -10.64 9.28
N GLY A 7 9.67 -10.87 9.13
CA GLY A 7 10.22 -11.59 7.99
C GLY A 7 11.74 -11.65 8.01
N VAL A 8 12.30 -12.28 6.98
CA VAL A 8 13.74 -12.51 6.88
C VAL A 8 14.32 -11.66 5.76
N ARG A 9 15.44 -11.00 6.08
CA ARG A 9 16.22 -10.25 5.10
C ARG A 9 16.77 -11.19 4.04
N VAL A 10 16.52 -10.86 2.78
CA VAL A 10 17.17 -11.56 1.66
C VAL A 10 18.50 -10.86 1.36
N GLN A 11 19.55 -11.64 1.09
CA GLN A 11 20.79 -11.05 0.60
C GLN A 11 20.54 -10.41 -0.77
N PRO A 12 21.01 -9.16 -1.00
CA PRO A 12 20.92 -8.56 -2.32
C PRO A 12 21.56 -9.50 -3.34
N LYS A 13 20.86 -9.82 -4.43
CA LYS A 13 21.51 -10.54 -5.53
C LYS A 13 22.73 -9.73 -5.96
N PRO A 14 23.95 -10.31 -6.00
CA PRO A 14 25.10 -9.60 -6.49
C PRO A 14 24.79 -9.07 -7.90
N PRO A 15 25.24 -7.87 -8.26
CA PRO A 15 25.04 -7.36 -9.60
C PRO A 15 25.55 -8.42 -10.59
N GLN A 16 24.70 -8.86 -11.52
CA GLN A 16 25.16 -9.71 -12.60
C GLN A 16 26.18 -8.90 -13.38
N LEU A 17 27.46 -9.18 -13.15
CA LEU A 17 28.53 -8.74 -14.03
C LEU A 17 28.14 -9.25 -15.41
N LEU A 18 27.85 -8.33 -16.33
CA LEU A 18 27.79 -8.64 -17.75
C LEU A 18 29.19 -9.12 -18.12
N ASN A 19 29.42 -10.43 -18.05
CA ASN A 19 30.61 -11.03 -18.65
C ASN A 19 30.49 -10.84 -20.15
N SER A 20 31.04 -9.74 -20.65
CA SER A 20 31.51 -9.64 -22.02
C SER A 20 32.76 -10.50 -22.14
N ALA A 21 32.58 -11.80 -22.39
CA ALA A 21 33.64 -12.64 -22.90
C ALA A 21 33.38 -12.88 -24.38
N ALA A 22 34.16 -12.17 -25.19
CA ALA A 22 34.37 -12.50 -26.59
C ALA A 22 34.97 -13.91 -26.67
N SER A 23 34.39 -14.76 -27.52
CA SER A 23 35.12 -15.86 -28.15
C SER A 23 34.68 -15.95 -29.60
N SER A 24 35.45 -15.31 -30.46
CA SER A 24 35.54 -15.60 -31.88
C SER A 24 36.11 -17.01 -32.08
N SER A 25 35.40 -17.87 -32.79
CA SER A 25 36.02 -18.91 -33.63
C SER A 25 35.05 -19.36 -34.71
N ALA A 26 35.46 -19.14 -35.96
CA ALA A 26 34.81 -19.60 -37.17
C ALA A 26 35.07 -21.10 -37.43
N GLY A 27 34.19 -21.71 -38.24
CA GLY A 27 34.26 -23.08 -38.79
C GLY A 27 32.86 -23.69 -38.73
N GLY A 28 32.10 -23.90 -39.80
CA GLY A 28 32.45 -24.44 -41.12
C GLY A 28 32.14 -25.94 -41.12
N GLY A 29 31.03 -26.38 -41.75
CA GLY A 29 30.76 -27.81 -41.94
C GLY A 29 29.29 -28.20 -42.13
N SER A 30 29.03 -28.81 -43.28
CA SER A 30 27.75 -29.24 -43.87
C SER A 30 27.36 -30.70 -43.58
N GLY A 31 26.07 -31.03 -43.79
CA GLY A 31 25.53 -32.39 -44.04
C GLY A 31 24.91 -33.05 -42.81
N GLY A 32 23.81 -33.81 -42.84
CA GLY A 32 22.96 -34.33 -43.91
C GLY A 32 22.33 -35.64 -43.41
N GLY A 33 21.01 -35.77 -43.50
CA GLY A 33 20.25 -37.03 -43.64
C GLY A 33 20.18 -38.05 -42.47
N GLY A 34 19.02 -38.71 -42.33
CA GLY A 34 18.96 -40.05 -41.71
C GLY A 34 17.79 -40.32 -40.78
N SER A 35 16.68 -40.79 -41.35
CA SER A 35 15.55 -41.49 -40.74
C SER A 35 15.90 -42.79 -39.99
N GLY A 36 15.11 -43.19 -39.00
CA GLY A 36 15.15 -44.56 -38.46
C GLY A 36 14.18 -44.81 -37.30
N SER A 37 13.34 -45.82 -37.46
CA SER A 37 12.14 -46.19 -36.70
C SER A 37 12.37 -47.20 -35.55
N SER A 38 11.30 -47.47 -34.79
CA SER A 38 10.94 -48.74 -34.09
C SER A 38 11.81 -49.17 -32.90
N SER A 39 11.36 -49.86 -31.85
CA SER A 39 10.07 -50.32 -31.32
C SER A 39 10.36 -51.08 -30.00
N ALA A 40 9.41 -51.06 -29.07
CA ALA A 40 9.07 -52.13 -28.10
C ALA A 40 10.08 -52.65 -27.05
N GLY A 41 9.64 -52.59 -25.78
CA GLY A 41 9.51 -53.79 -24.94
C GLY A 41 10.51 -53.97 -23.79
N GLY A 42 9.98 -54.36 -22.62
CA GLY A 42 10.70 -55.25 -21.69
C GLY A 42 11.03 -54.69 -20.32
N ALA A 43 10.36 -55.22 -19.30
CA ALA A 43 10.61 -54.99 -17.88
C ALA A 43 11.87 -55.71 -17.36
N SER A 44 12.45 -55.19 -16.26
CA SER A 44 12.83 -55.90 -15.02
C SER A 44 14.16 -55.45 -14.39
N SER A 45 14.07 -55.20 -13.07
CA SER A 45 15.05 -55.39 -11.97
C SER A 45 16.56 -55.21 -12.20
N GLY A 46 17.18 -54.38 -11.36
CA GLY A 46 18.61 -54.48 -11.06
C GLY A 46 19.14 -53.30 -10.26
N SER A 47 19.50 -53.53 -9.01
CA SER A 47 20.14 -52.57 -8.10
C SER A 47 21.58 -52.24 -8.52
N GLY A 48 22.05 -51.03 -8.23
CA GLY A 48 23.45 -50.79 -7.90
C GLY A 48 24.14 -49.60 -8.59
N GLY A 49 24.34 -48.52 -7.82
CA GLY A 49 25.63 -47.83 -7.72
C GLY A 49 26.08 -46.84 -8.81
N GLY A 50 26.09 -45.56 -8.44
CA GLY A 50 27.22 -44.65 -8.69
C GLY A 50 27.19 -43.80 -9.97
N GLY A 51 27.13 -42.48 -9.80
CA GLY A 51 27.42 -41.52 -10.87
C GLY A 51 26.74 -40.18 -10.65
N GLY A 52 27.42 -39.26 -9.97
CA GLY A 52 26.91 -37.93 -9.68
C GLY A 52 26.63 -37.10 -10.92
N VAL A 53 25.52 -36.36 -10.89
CA VAL A 53 25.32 -35.17 -11.71
C VAL A 53 24.82 -34.09 -10.76
N GLN A 54 25.69 -33.11 -10.52
CA GLN A 54 25.36 -31.86 -9.85
C GLN A 54 24.36 -31.08 -10.71
N SER A 55 23.14 -30.93 -10.23
CA SER A 55 22.26 -29.84 -10.65
C SER A 55 22.75 -28.55 -9.99
N PRO A 56 22.83 -27.41 -10.71
CA PRO A 56 23.18 -26.14 -10.11
C PRO A 56 21.93 -25.59 -9.41
N ASN A 57 21.66 -26.05 -8.20
CA ASN A 57 20.73 -25.38 -7.31
C ASN A 57 21.39 -24.08 -6.84
N GLY A 58 21.08 -22.99 -7.54
CA GLY A 58 21.33 -21.63 -7.08
C GLY A 58 20.31 -21.24 -6.00
N ASP A 59 20.24 -22.02 -4.93
CA ASP A 59 19.53 -21.66 -3.73
C ASP A 59 20.48 -20.79 -2.91
N GLY A 60 20.36 -19.47 -3.06
CA GLY A 60 20.97 -18.56 -2.10
C GLY A 60 20.40 -18.90 -0.73
N GLU A 61 21.25 -19.40 0.18
CA GLU A 61 20.88 -19.69 1.55
C GLU A 61 20.25 -18.43 2.16
N ALA A 62 18.95 -18.53 2.45
CA ALA A 62 18.30 -17.61 3.36
C ALA A 62 18.86 -17.92 4.74
N VAL A 63 19.69 -17.02 5.26
CA VAL A 63 20.08 -17.09 6.66
C VAL A 63 18.85 -16.70 7.45
N ASP A 64 18.28 -17.64 8.22
CA ASP A 64 17.22 -17.40 9.20
C ASP A 64 17.80 -16.50 10.32
N LEU A 65 17.87 -15.21 10.02
CA LEU A 65 17.88 -14.19 11.04
C LEU A 65 16.42 -13.87 11.30
N ASP A 66 15.84 -14.56 12.28
CA ASP A 66 14.56 -14.21 12.88
C ASP A 66 14.77 -12.87 13.59
N VAL A 67 14.74 -11.78 12.84
CA VAL A 67 14.85 -10.42 13.36
C VAL A 67 13.44 -9.88 13.46
N ASP A 68 12.78 -10.14 14.57
CA ASP A 68 11.84 -9.18 15.12
C ASP A 68 12.64 -7.88 15.33
N GLY A 69 12.60 -6.95 14.37
CA GLY A 69 13.38 -5.73 14.47
C GLY A 69 13.11 -4.72 13.36
N ASP A 70 13.22 -3.45 13.74
CA ASP A 70 13.02 -2.30 12.87
C ASP A 70 13.94 -2.36 11.65
N MET A 71 13.35 -2.36 10.46
CA MET A 71 14.09 -2.34 9.19
C MET A 71 14.22 -0.90 8.70
N SER A 72 15.47 -0.45 8.47
CA SER A 72 15.68 0.75 7.68
C SER A 72 15.25 0.49 6.23
N THR A 73 14.16 1.11 5.81
CA THR A 73 13.57 0.95 4.49
C THR A 73 13.40 2.29 3.78
N VAL A 74 13.25 2.23 2.46
CA VAL A 74 12.72 3.33 1.65
C VAL A 74 11.32 3.02 1.15
N GLU A 75 10.45 4.02 1.14
CA GLU A 75 9.16 3.92 0.45
C GLU A 75 9.36 4.39 -0.99
N VAL A 76 9.06 3.53 -1.95
CA VAL A 76 9.15 3.86 -3.38
C VAL A 76 7.76 4.19 -3.90
N ASN A 77 7.59 5.42 -4.38
CA ASN A 77 6.31 5.93 -4.85
C ASN A 77 6.49 6.82 -6.10
N PHE A 78 5.38 7.23 -6.72
CA PHE A 78 5.30 8.18 -7.83
C PHE A 78 6.06 7.78 -9.11
N LEU A 79 6.21 6.48 -9.36
CA LEU A 79 6.77 5.99 -10.63
C LEU A 79 5.85 6.39 -11.79
N CYS A 80 6.30 7.34 -12.61
CA CYS A 80 5.55 7.83 -13.75
C CYS A 80 6.43 7.91 -15.00
N VAL A 81 5.88 7.43 -16.13
CA VAL A 81 6.47 7.58 -17.46
C VAL A 81 5.50 8.32 -18.35
N HIS A 82 5.99 9.37 -19.01
CA HIS A 82 5.22 10.18 -19.95
C HIS A 82 4.49 9.30 -20.98
N LYS A 83 3.23 9.63 -21.30
CA LYS A 83 2.35 8.80 -22.16
C LYS A 83 3.02 8.37 -23.47
N LYS A 84 3.75 9.28 -24.13
CA LYS A 84 4.48 9.02 -25.40
C LYS A 84 5.74 8.14 -25.27
N LEU A 85 6.23 7.90 -24.06
CA LEU A 85 7.45 7.12 -23.79
C LEU A 85 7.16 5.76 -23.12
N ARG A 86 5.88 5.43 -22.92
CA ARG A 86 5.45 4.12 -22.42
C ARG A 86 5.86 3.02 -23.40
N SER A 87 5.96 1.79 -22.89
CA SER A 87 6.37 0.60 -23.66
C SER A 87 7.81 0.59 -24.20
N LYS A 88 8.63 1.59 -23.85
CA LYS A 88 10.07 1.65 -24.22
C LYS A 88 11.03 1.09 -23.15
N ARG A 89 10.51 0.29 -22.20
CA ARG A 89 11.27 -0.29 -21.08
C ARG A 89 12.04 0.72 -20.21
N LEU A 90 11.55 1.96 -20.10
CA LEU A 90 12.14 2.97 -19.22
C LEU A 90 11.90 2.70 -17.72
N ALA A 91 10.75 2.15 -17.35
CA ALA A 91 10.43 1.88 -15.94
C ALA A 91 11.47 0.97 -15.25
N PRO A 92 11.91 -0.17 -15.84
CA PRO A 92 13.02 -0.95 -15.29
C PRO A 92 14.33 -0.18 -15.09
N VAL A 93 14.64 0.80 -15.96
CA VAL A 93 15.86 1.62 -15.83
C VAL A 93 15.73 2.58 -14.64
N LEU A 94 14.57 3.22 -14.49
CA LEU A 94 14.28 4.09 -13.34
C LEU A 94 14.34 3.32 -12.02
N ILE A 95 13.77 2.11 -11.98
CA ILE A 95 13.81 1.22 -10.81
C ILE A 95 15.27 0.86 -10.47
N LYS A 96 16.09 0.46 -11.46
CA LYS A 96 17.50 0.15 -11.23
C LYS A 96 18.28 1.35 -10.68
N GLU A 97 18.03 2.54 -11.22
CA GLU A 97 18.74 3.75 -10.79
C GLU A 97 18.36 4.16 -9.36
N ILE A 98 17.06 4.12 -8.99
CA ILE A 98 16.68 4.43 -7.60
C ILE A 98 17.22 3.37 -6.63
N THR A 99 17.17 2.08 -6.98
CA THR A 99 17.80 1.01 -6.19
C THR A 99 19.29 1.26 -6.00
N ARG A 100 20.02 1.65 -7.05
CA ARG A 100 21.45 1.98 -6.95
C ARG A 100 21.71 3.12 -5.96
N ARG A 101 20.90 4.18 -5.96
CA ARG A 101 21.02 5.31 -5.02
C ARG A 101 20.74 4.89 -3.58
N CYS A 102 19.69 4.11 -3.34
CA CYS A 102 19.38 3.60 -2.01
C CYS A 102 20.51 2.72 -1.46
N ASN A 103 21.06 1.84 -2.29
CA ASN A 103 22.18 0.97 -1.91
C ASN A 103 23.44 1.77 -1.54
N LEU A 104 23.73 2.89 -2.21
CA LEU A 104 24.84 3.78 -1.86
C LEU A 104 24.67 4.44 -0.48
N CYS A 105 23.42 4.62 -0.04
CA CYS A 105 23.11 5.10 1.31
C CYS A 105 23.02 3.96 2.34
N GLY A 106 23.40 2.72 1.97
CA GLY A 106 23.35 1.56 2.85
C GLY A 106 21.95 0.99 3.08
N ILE A 107 20.93 1.42 2.32
CA ILE A 107 19.56 0.89 2.43
C ILE A 107 19.30 -0.08 1.28
N PHE A 108 18.98 -1.32 1.63
CA PHE A 108 18.84 -2.42 0.67
C PHE A 108 17.41 -2.98 0.59
N GLN A 109 16.47 -2.36 1.29
CA GLN A 109 15.07 -2.77 1.37
C GLN A 109 14.17 -1.61 1.01
N ALA A 110 13.02 -1.95 0.42
CA ALA A 110 12.00 -0.98 0.07
C ALA A 110 10.60 -1.53 0.27
N ALA A 111 9.66 -0.65 0.60
CA ALA A 111 8.23 -0.92 0.54
C ALA A 111 7.61 -0.13 -0.61
N TYR A 112 6.71 -0.74 -1.36
CA TYR A 112 5.98 -0.06 -2.42
C TYR A 112 4.61 -0.71 -2.67
N THR A 113 3.72 0.06 -3.26
CA THR A 113 2.40 -0.41 -3.67
C THR A 113 2.21 -0.30 -5.18
N ALA A 114 1.37 -1.15 -5.75
CA ALA A 114 0.95 -1.03 -7.15
C ALA A 114 -0.48 -1.52 -7.34
N GLY A 115 -1.20 -0.88 -8.26
CA GLY A 115 -2.53 -1.35 -8.70
C GLY A 115 -2.46 -2.55 -9.66
N ILE A 116 -1.28 -2.85 -10.20
CA ILE A 116 -1.04 -4.05 -11.02
C ILE A 116 -0.46 -5.18 -10.17
N VAL A 117 -0.75 -6.42 -10.57
CA VAL A 117 -0.18 -7.60 -9.93
C VAL A 117 1.21 -7.88 -10.48
N LEU A 118 2.20 -7.90 -9.59
CA LEU A 118 3.59 -8.27 -9.85
C LEU A 118 3.92 -9.52 -9.01
N PRO A 119 4.73 -10.48 -9.51
CA PRO A 119 5.17 -11.60 -8.66
C PRO A 119 6.20 -11.15 -7.61
N LYS A 120 6.05 -11.39 -6.30
CA LYS A 120 4.92 -11.94 -5.52
C LYS A 120 4.47 -10.85 -4.51
N PRO A 121 3.17 -10.48 -4.44
CA PRO A 121 2.70 -9.48 -3.48
C PRO A 121 2.76 -10.04 -2.05
N VAL A 122 3.04 -9.17 -1.08
CA VAL A 122 3.00 -9.53 0.35
C VAL A 122 1.60 -9.38 0.93
N ALA A 123 0.82 -8.41 0.46
CA ALA A 123 -0.59 -8.22 0.84
C ALA A 123 -1.40 -7.66 -0.33
N CYS A 124 -2.71 -7.90 -0.29
CA CYS A 124 -3.68 -7.37 -1.25
C CYS A 124 -4.78 -6.66 -0.46
N CYS A 125 -4.96 -5.37 -0.71
CA CYS A 125 -5.96 -4.53 -0.06
C CYS A 125 -6.94 -3.98 -1.11
N ARG A 126 -8.15 -3.64 -0.69
CA ARG A 126 -9.20 -3.13 -1.56
C ARG A 126 -9.61 -1.72 -1.15
N TYR A 127 -9.82 -0.85 -2.14
CA TYR A 127 -10.37 0.47 -1.90
C TYR A 127 -11.87 0.43 -1.64
N TYR A 128 -12.31 1.34 -0.79
CA TYR A 128 -13.70 1.61 -0.47
C TYR A 128 -13.98 3.10 -0.52
N HIS A 129 -15.23 3.45 -0.82
CA HIS A 129 -15.64 4.83 -1.06
C HIS A 129 -16.90 5.17 -0.27
N ARG A 130 -16.86 6.30 0.45
CA ARG A 130 -18.02 6.88 1.14
C ARG A 130 -18.40 8.20 0.49
N SER A 131 -19.60 8.25 -0.09
CA SER A 131 -20.10 9.41 -0.82
C SER A 131 -20.44 10.59 0.10
N LEU A 132 -19.68 11.67 0.07
CA LEU A 132 -19.98 12.89 0.83
C LEU A 132 -20.88 13.85 0.03
N ASN A 133 -20.72 13.86 -1.30
CA ASN A 133 -21.52 14.63 -2.25
C ASN A 133 -22.11 13.73 -3.35
N PRO A 134 -23.14 12.90 -3.04
CA PRO A 134 -23.66 11.92 -3.98
C PRO A 134 -24.15 12.51 -5.32
N LYS A 135 -24.68 13.74 -5.29
CA LYS A 135 -25.12 14.44 -6.50
C LYS A 135 -23.97 14.65 -7.47
N LYS A 136 -22.88 15.27 -7.00
CA LYS A 136 -21.71 15.51 -7.85
C LYS A 136 -21.08 14.19 -8.32
N LEU A 137 -20.95 13.19 -7.43
CA LEU A 137 -20.37 11.89 -7.78
C LEU A 137 -21.13 11.18 -8.91
N ILE A 138 -22.46 11.31 -8.94
CA ILE A 138 -23.29 10.77 -10.02
C ILE A 138 -23.14 11.61 -11.31
N GLU A 139 -23.15 12.94 -11.20
CA GLU A 139 -23.00 13.85 -12.35
C GLU A 139 -21.66 13.69 -13.09
N VAL A 140 -20.59 13.32 -12.38
CA VAL A 140 -19.25 13.10 -12.96
C VAL A 140 -18.96 11.64 -13.31
N GLY A 141 -19.93 10.74 -13.10
CA GLY A 141 -19.81 9.32 -13.42
C GLY A 141 -18.93 8.50 -12.47
N PHE A 142 -18.49 9.07 -11.34
CA PHE A 142 -17.73 8.35 -10.31
C PHE A 142 -18.59 7.29 -9.62
N SER A 143 -19.88 7.58 -9.40
CA SER A 143 -20.85 6.64 -8.85
C SER A 143 -22.09 6.56 -9.73
N ARG A 144 -22.84 5.47 -9.60
CA ARG A 144 -24.10 5.27 -10.32
C ARG A 144 -25.26 5.15 -9.35
N LEU A 145 -26.44 5.53 -9.80
CA LEU A 145 -27.67 5.35 -9.04
C LEU A 145 -28.00 3.86 -8.99
N ALA A 146 -28.16 3.30 -7.79
CA ALA A 146 -28.54 1.91 -7.65
C ALA A 146 -29.97 1.67 -8.22
N PRO A 147 -30.29 0.45 -8.66
CA PRO A 147 -31.64 0.12 -9.13
C PRO A 147 -32.70 0.50 -8.10
N ARG A 148 -33.79 1.13 -8.54
CA ARG A 148 -34.91 1.58 -7.69
C ARG A 148 -34.56 2.65 -6.64
N MET A 149 -33.40 3.29 -6.73
CA MET A 149 -33.07 4.49 -5.95
C MET A 149 -33.37 5.75 -6.74
N THR A 150 -33.72 6.84 -6.05
CA THR A 150 -33.77 8.20 -6.62
C THR A 150 -32.58 9.01 -6.12
N LEU A 151 -32.23 10.10 -6.81
CA LEU A 151 -31.15 10.98 -6.38
C LEU A 151 -31.42 11.53 -4.96
N THR A 152 -32.65 11.99 -4.69
CA THR A 152 -33.07 12.49 -3.37
C THR A 152 -32.93 11.43 -2.28
N ARG A 153 -33.32 10.18 -2.55
CA ARG A 153 -33.17 9.08 -1.60
C ARG A 153 -31.70 8.75 -1.33
N THR A 154 -30.85 8.83 -2.36
CA THR A 154 -29.41 8.61 -2.24
C THR A 154 -28.73 9.71 -1.41
N ILE A 155 -29.12 10.97 -1.63
CA ILE A 155 -28.65 12.10 -0.81
C ILE A 155 -29.05 11.90 0.66
N LYS A 156 -30.31 11.52 0.92
CA LYS A 156 -30.78 11.23 2.29
C LYS A 156 -30.04 10.06 2.94
N LEU A 157 -29.80 8.97 2.19
CA LEU A 157 -29.10 7.78 2.70
C LEU A 157 -27.67 8.10 3.19
N TYR A 158 -26.99 9.00 2.49
CA TYR A 158 -25.60 9.38 2.76
C TYR A 158 -25.45 10.66 3.55
N ALA A 159 -26.56 11.28 3.98
CA ALA A 159 -26.55 12.46 4.83
C ALA A 159 -25.73 12.22 6.10
N LEU A 160 -25.07 13.27 6.56
CA LEU A 160 -24.25 13.31 7.76
C LEU A 160 -24.72 14.50 8.61
N PRO A 161 -24.59 14.41 9.94
CA PRO A 161 -24.83 15.54 10.84
C PRO A 161 -23.98 16.77 10.50
N GLU A 162 -24.38 17.94 11.01
CA GLU A 162 -23.62 19.19 10.84
C GLU A 162 -22.47 19.31 11.84
N GLN A 163 -22.63 18.74 13.03
CA GLN A 163 -21.66 18.78 14.12
C GLN A 163 -21.15 17.38 14.43
N THR A 164 -19.89 17.33 14.84
CA THR A 164 -19.23 16.10 15.33
C THR A 164 -19.84 15.68 16.65
N LEU A 165 -19.81 14.38 16.93
CA LEU A 165 -20.49 13.77 18.07
C LEU A 165 -19.54 13.54 19.25
N THR A 166 -18.26 13.31 19.00
CA THR A 166 -17.27 13.02 20.04
C THR A 166 -16.89 14.28 20.82
N PRO A 167 -17.13 14.35 22.14
CA PRO A 167 -16.71 15.47 22.96
C PRO A 167 -15.18 15.59 23.00
N GLY A 168 -14.66 16.81 22.99
CA GLY A 168 -13.20 17.05 23.04
C GLY A 168 -12.47 16.88 21.71
N LEU A 169 -13.17 16.55 20.63
CA LEU A 169 -12.58 16.49 19.29
C LEU A 169 -12.16 17.89 18.82
N ARG A 170 -10.87 18.05 18.51
CA ARG A 170 -10.28 19.30 18.02
C ARG A 170 -9.15 19.03 17.02
N PRO A 171 -8.76 20.02 16.19
CA PRO A 171 -7.56 19.90 15.37
C PRO A 171 -6.32 19.63 16.22
N ILE A 172 -5.38 18.85 15.68
CA ILE A 172 -4.08 18.63 16.31
C ILE A 172 -3.27 19.94 16.36
N VAL A 173 -2.54 20.15 17.45
CA VAL A 173 -1.53 21.21 17.57
C VAL A 173 -0.14 20.61 17.77
N GLU A 174 0.90 21.41 17.58
CA GLU A 174 2.29 20.94 17.69
C GLU A 174 2.62 20.31 19.06
N ALA A 175 2.04 20.82 20.13
CA ALA A 175 2.22 20.29 21.48
C ALA A 175 1.68 18.85 21.65
N ASP A 176 0.72 18.43 20.81
CA ASP A 176 0.15 17.08 20.88
C ASP A 176 1.04 16.04 20.16
N CYS A 177 1.97 16.48 19.29
CA CYS A 177 2.65 15.60 18.34
C CYS A 177 3.47 14.49 19.02
N GLU A 178 4.14 14.79 20.13
CA GLU A 178 4.95 13.79 20.84
C GLU A 178 4.09 12.67 21.43
N VAL A 179 3.03 13.04 22.15
CA VAL A 179 2.09 12.09 22.75
C VAL A 179 1.35 11.28 21.69
N CYS A 180 0.90 11.94 20.61
CA CYS A 180 0.22 11.25 19.51
C CYS A 180 1.17 10.29 18.77
N CYS A 181 2.44 10.67 18.57
CA CYS A 181 3.44 9.80 17.96
C CYS A 181 3.66 8.53 18.79
N GLN A 182 3.78 8.68 20.12
CA GLN A 182 3.94 7.54 21.02
C GLN A 182 2.74 6.59 20.94
N LYS A 183 1.52 7.12 21.07
CA LYS A 183 0.27 6.32 21.03
C LYS A 183 0.04 5.68 19.67
N LEU A 184 0.36 6.38 18.57
CA LEU A 184 0.28 5.82 17.23
C LEU A 184 1.26 4.68 17.03
N ASN A 185 2.52 4.85 17.45
CA ASN A 185 3.52 3.77 17.36
C ASN A 185 3.07 2.55 18.18
N GLU A 186 2.54 2.75 19.39
CA GLU A 186 1.99 1.67 20.22
C GLU A 186 0.83 0.96 19.51
N TYR A 187 -0.11 1.71 18.96
CA TYR A 187 -1.22 1.15 18.16
C TYR A 187 -0.71 0.34 16.96
N LEU A 188 0.30 0.85 16.26
CA LEU A 188 0.85 0.23 15.06
C LEU A 188 1.58 -1.09 15.32
N THR A 189 2.05 -1.34 16.56
CA THR A 189 2.69 -2.61 16.93
C THR A 189 1.78 -3.84 16.79
N ARG A 190 0.45 -3.64 16.72
CA ARG A 190 -0.55 -4.69 16.55
C ARG A 190 -0.53 -5.31 15.15
N PHE A 191 0.03 -4.60 14.16
CA PHE A 191 0.03 -5.02 12.76
C PHE A 191 1.34 -5.71 12.38
N THR A 192 1.28 -6.56 11.36
CA THR A 192 2.46 -7.32 10.89
C THR A 192 3.38 -6.47 10.02
N LEU A 193 2.85 -5.44 9.35
CA LEU A 193 3.60 -4.52 8.49
C LEU A 193 3.19 -3.09 8.83
N ALA A 194 4.03 -2.33 9.52
CA ALA A 194 3.71 -0.95 9.90
C ALA A 194 4.96 -0.07 9.99
N PRO A 195 4.86 1.24 9.72
CA PRO A 195 5.97 2.15 9.96
C PRO A 195 6.14 2.41 11.46
N ARG A 196 7.36 2.77 11.85
CA ARG A 196 7.67 3.34 13.16
C ARG A 196 8.11 4.79 12.95
N PHE A 197 7.32 5.71 13.47
CA PHE A 197 7.57 7.14 13.31
C PHE A 197 8.47 7.68 14.41
N THR A 198 9.44 8.51 14.03
CA THR A 198 10.02 9.49 14.95
C THR A 198 9.06 10.66 15.14
N THR A 199 9.19 11.42 16.24
CA THR A 199 8.37 12.63 16.47
C THR A 199 8.52 13.65 15.33
N ALA A 200 9.72 13.76 14.75
CA ALA A 200 9.98 14.65 13.62
C ALA A 200 9.23 14.21 12.35
N GLU A 201 9.25 12.90 12.03
CA GLU A 201 8.48 12.34 10.91
C GLU A 201 6.98 12.47 11.16
N PHE A 202 6.51 12.17 12.38
CA PHE A 202 5.11 12.32 12.75
C PHE A 202 4.65 13.77 12.55
N LYS A 203 5.41 14.75 13.04
CA LYS A 203 5.07 16.17 12.85
C LYS A 203 5.02 16.53 11.36
N HIS A 204 5.96 16.02 10.56
CA HIS A 204 5.98 16.28 9.12
C HIS A 204 4.74 15.71 8.40
N TRP A 205 4.33 14.49 8.75
CA TRP A 205 3.26 13.77 8.04
C TRP A 205 1.85 14.02 8.59
N MET A 206 1.72 14.31 9.90
CA MET A 206 0.43 14.35 10.60
C MET A 206 0.02 15.74 11.04
N LEU A 207 0.92 16.72 11.16
CA LEU A 207 0.50 18.07 11.52
C LEU A 207 -0.34 18.66 10.38
N THR A 208 -1.54 19.15 10.71
CA THR A 208 -2.51 19.62 9.72
C THR A 208 -1.89 20.66 8.79
N GLN A 209 -1.94 20.37 7.49
CA GLN A 209 -1.60 21.27 6.40
C GLN A 209 -2.82 21.38 5.50
N PRO A 210 -3.51 22.54 5.45
CA PRO A 210 -4.70 22.72 4.63
C PRO A 210 -4.47 22.27 3.19
N ASP A 211 -5.48 21.58 2.65
CA ASP A 211 -5.48 20.96 1.32
C ASP A 211 -4.38 19.90 1.07
N VAL A 212 -3.70 19.43 2.12
CA VAL A 212 -2.74 18.30 2.05
C VAL A 212 -3.10 17.21 3.05
N VAL A 213 -3.10 17.50 4.36
CA VAL A 213 -3.40 16.54 5.42
C VAL A 213 -4.17 17.22 6.55
N TYR A 214 -5.13 16.50 7.11
CA TYR A 214 -5.95 16.97 8.22
C TYR A 214 -5.92 15.93 9.32
N THR A 215 -5.58 16.37 10.53
CA THR A 215 -5.50 15.51 11.71
C THR A 215 -6.24 16.14 12.87
N TYR A 216 -7.00 15.31 13.56
CA TYR A 216 -7.81 15.67 14.70
C TYR A 216 -7.51 14.72 15.86
N VAL A 217 -7.56 15.26 17.06
CA VAL A 217 -7.35 14.54 18.32
C VAL A 217 -8.57 14.69 19.21
N VAL A 218 -8.82 13.70 20.05
CA VAL A 218 -9.82 13.76 21.11
C VAL A 218 -9.08 13.98 22.42
N GLU A 219 -9.34 15.13 23.04
CA GLU A 219 -8.83 15.46 24.37
C GLU A 219 -9.91 15.19 25.41
N ASP A 220 -9.58 14.39 26.43
CA ASP A 220 -10.49 14.11 27.52
C ASP A 220 -10.83 15.42 28.28
N PRO A 221 -12.13 15.80 28.41
CA PRO A 221 -12.50 17.05 29.06
C PRO A 221 -12.05 17.18 30.51
N GLU A 222 -11.94 16.06 31.24
CA GLU A 222 -11.61 15.99 32.66
C GLU A 222 -10.10 15.87 32.86
N THR A 223 -9.44 14.92 32.18
CA THR A 223 -8.01 14.65 32.40
C THR A 223 -7.07 15.49 31.53
N LYS A 224 -7.59 16.11 30.46
CA LYS A 224 -6.80 16.81 29.43
C LYS A 224 -5.83 15.91 28.65
N GLU A 225 -5.98 14.59 28.78
CA GLU A 225 -5.16 13.64 28.04
C GLU A 225 -5.72 13.40 26.63
N ILE A 226 -4.83 13.23 25.65
CA ILE A 226 -5.23 12.81 24.31
C ILE A 226 -5.57 11.32 24.32
N THR A 227 -6.81 10.98 24.02
CA THR A 227 -7.31 9.59 24.03
C THR A 227 -7.26 8.95 22.65
N ASP A 228 -7.63 9.70 21.62
CA ASP A 228 -7.85 9.21 20.27
C ASP A 228 -7.30 10.19 19.21
N MET A 229 -6.99 9.68 18.02
CA MET A 229 -6.55 10.48 16.87
C MET A 229 -7.11 9.91 15.57
N VAL A 230 -7.50 10.80 14.65
CA VAL A 230 -7.88 10.43 13.28
C VAL A 230 -7.28 11.41 12.29
N SER A 231 -6.76 10.89 11.17
CA SER A 231 -6.19 11.70 10.10
C SER A 231 -6.66 11.25 8.71
N PHE A 232 -6.68 12.21 7.78
CA PHE A 232 -6.96 11.97 6.37
C PHE A 232 -6.22 12.98 5.50
N TYR A 233 -5.78 12.54 4.31
CA TYR A 233 -5.10 13.41 3.34
C TYR A 233 -5.98 13.75 2.14
N ALA A 234 -5.71 14.89 1.53
CA ALA A 234 -6.39 15.38 0.35
C ALA A 234 -5.63 14.94 -0.91
N LEU A 235 -6.33 14.26 -1.82
CA LEU A 235 -5.77 13.92 -3.13
C LEU A 235 -6.84 14.18 -4.19
N PRO A 236 -6.97 15.43 -4.67
CA PRO A 236 -7.98 15.77 -5.66
C PRO A 236 -7.62 15.17 -7.03
N SER A 237 -8.65 14.78 -7.78
CA SER A 237 -8.51 14.23 -9.13
C SER A 237 -9.13 15.17 -10.16
N SER A 238 -8.44 15.42 -11.27
CA SER A 238 -8.99 16.17 -12.40
C SER A 238 -10.10 15.36 -13.09
N ILE A 239 -11.24 16.00 -13.33
CA ILE A 239 -12.36 15.40 -14.05
C ILE A 239 -12.17 15.68 -15.55
N LEU A 240 -12.14 14.62 -16.35
CA LEU A 240 -11.99 14.72 -17.80
C LEU A 240 -13.38 14.63 -18.47
N GLY A 241 -13.66 15.54 -19.40
CA GLY A 241 -14.87 15.46 -20.24
C GLY A 241 -16.18 15.77 -19.51
N ASN A 242 -16.16 16.71 -18.56
CA ASN A 242 -17.37 17.21 -17.89
C ASN A 242 -17.42 18.74 -17.93
N ASP A 243 -18.53 19.30 -18.41
CA ASP A 243 -18.67 20.75 -18.60
C ASP A 243 -18.95 21.51 -17.29
N LYS A 244 -19.44 20.81 -16.25
CA LYS A 244 -19.87 21.42 -14.98
C LYS A 244 -18.82 21.34 -13.89
N HIS A 245 -18.02 20.28 -13.88
CA HIS A 245 -17.08 19.98 -12.81
C HIS A 245 -15.70 19.67 -13.39
N SER A 246 -14.67 20.37 -12.89
CA SER A 246 -13.28 20.16 -13.31
C SER A 246 -12.44 19.38 -12.30
N LEU A 247 -12.85 19.36 -11.03
CA LEU A 247 -12.10 18.77 -9.92
C LEU A 247 -13.01 17.93 -9.03
N LEU A 248 -12.57 16.71 -8.73
CA LEU A 248 -13.13 15.84 -7.71
C LEU A 248 -12.26 15.94 -6.45
N ARG A 249 -12.79 16.48 -5.36
CA ARG A 249 -12.05 16.54 -4.09
C ARG A 249 -12.23 15.23 -3.34
N ALA A 250 -11.17 14.45 -3.24
CA ALA A 250 -11.19 13.18 -2.52
C ALA A 250 -10.32 13.26 -1.25
N ALA A 251 -10.88 12.79 -0.14
CA ALA A 251 -10.17 12.56 1.10
C ALA A 251 -9.80 11.07 1.20
N TYR A 252 -8.66 10.76 1.77
CA TYR A 252 -8.19 9.37 1.97
C TYR A 252 -7.88 9.17 3.46
N CYS A 253 -8.50 8.16 4.06
CA CYS A 253 -8.21 7.72 5.42
C CYS A 253 -6.71 7.43 5.54
N TYR A 254 -6.06 7.99 6.56
CA TYR A 254 -4.63 7.86 6.75
C TYR A 254 -4.34 7.03 8.01
N TYR A 255 -3.76 7.63 9.04
CA TYR A 255 -3.50 6.95 10.31
C TYR A 255 -4.48 7.37 11.40
N LEU A 256 -4.74 6.46 12.32
CA LEU A 256 -5.63 6.68 13.45
C LEU A 256 -5.22 5.80 14.62
N PHE A 257 -5.70 6.13 15.81
CA PHE A 257 -5.78 5.22 16.94
C PHE A 257 -7.01 5.60 17.77
N ALA A 258 -7.67 4.60 18.33
CA ALA A 258 -8.86 4.78 19.15
C ALA A 258 -8.73 3.93 20.43
N ASN A 259 -8.56 4.59 21.57
CA ASN A 259 -8.40 3.95 22.89
C ASN A 259 -9.65 4.08 23.76
N LYS A 260 -10.41 5.18 23.61
CA LYS A 260 -11.62 5.46 24.40
C LYS A 260 -12.87 5.54 23.52
N THR A 261 -12.75 6.22 22.38
CA THR A 261 -13.85 6.37 21.43
C THR A 261 -13.99 5.09 20.60
N LYS A 262 -15.22 4.66 20.28
CA LYS A 262 -15.40 3.53 19.36
C LYS A 262 -14.94 3.95 17.96
N LEU A 263 -14.21 3.07 17.28
CA LEU A 263 -13.63 3.39 15.98
C LEU A 263 -14.67 3.88 14.92
N PRO A 264 -15.88 3.29 14.80
CA PRO A 264 -16.91 3.81 13.90
C PRO A 264 -17.37 5.24 14.24
N ASP A 265 -17.46 5.60 15.51
CA ASP A 265 -17.88 6.94 15.95
C ASP A 265 -16.81 7.98 15.59
N LEU A 266 -15.53 7.66 15.85
CA LEU A 266 -14.39 8.52 15.49
C LEU A 266 -14.29 8.73 13.97
N LEU A 267 -14.47 7.67 13.17
CA LEU A 267 -14.48 7.81 11.72
C LEU A 267 -15.71 8.56 11.21
N ASN A 268 -16.87 8.39 11.84
CA ASN A 268 -18.05 9.16 11.46
C ASN A 268 -17.82 10.67 11.64
N ASP A 269 -17.11 11.07 12.70
CA ASP A 269 -16.70 12.47 12.88
C ASP A 269 -15.70 12.93 11.80
N ALA A 270 -14.77 12.08 11.39
CA ALA A 270 -13.89 12.38 10.26
C ALA A 270 -14.69 12.61 8.96
N LEU A 271 -15.74 11.81 8.69
CA LEU A 271 -16.62 12.02 7.54
C LEU A 271 -17.37 13.37 7.61
N ILE A 272 -17.85 13.76 8.80
CA ILE A 272 -18.49 15.06 9.03
C ILE A 272 -17.51 16.20 8.75
N LEU A 273 -16.30 16.11 9.28
CA LEU A 273 -15.23 17.08 9.09
C LEU A 273 -14.82 17.18 7.61
N SER A 274 -14.64 16.07 6.92
CA SER A 274 -14.34 16.06 5.48
C SER A 274 -15.47 16.68 4.66
N LYS A 275 -16.73 16.42 5.00
CA LYS A 275 -17.87 17.05 4.32
C LYS A 275 -17.88 18.57 4.54
N ARG A 276 -17.58 19.04 5.76
CA ARG A 276 -17.44 20.48 6.06
C ARG A 276 -16.29 21.13 5.29
N LEU A 277 -15.22 20.39 5.03
CA LEU A 277 -14.08 20.81 4.20
C LEU A 277 -14.35 20.65 2.68
N HIS A 278 -15.60 20.43 2.28
CA HIS A 278 -16.05 20.33 0.89
C HIS A 278 -15.40 19.18 0.09
N PHE A 279 -15.04 18.08 0.75
CA PHE A 279 -14.71 16.84 0.04
C PHE A 279 -15.97 16.19 -0.55
N ASP A 280 -15.82 15.59 -1.72
CA ASP A 280 -16.91 14.95 -2.44
C ASP A 280 -17.03 13.45 -2.11
N VAL A 281 -15.90 12.81 -1.79
CA VAL A 281 -15.79 11.40 -1.45
C VAL A 281 -14.70 11.21 -0.39
N PHE A 282 -14.93 10.24 0.51
CA PHE A 282 -13.95 9.78 1.46
C PHE A 282 -13.57 8.33 1.14
N ASN A 283 -12.27 8.08 0.97
CA ASN A 283 -11.74 6.78 0.58
C ASN A 283 -11.06 6.12 1.77
N ALA A 284 -11.15 4.80 1.83
CA ALA A 284 -10.41 3.99 2.80
C ALA A 284 -9.97 2.68 2.15
N LEU A 285 -8.83 2.15 2.57
CA LEU A 285 -8.44 0.76 2.31
C LEU A 285 -8.94 -0.13 3.44
N ASP A 286 -9.08 -1.43 3.20
CA ASP A 286 -9.31 -2.46 4.24
C ASP A 286 -8.02 -2.83 5.01
N VAL A 287 -7.14 -1.86 5.20
CA VAL A 287 -5.95 -1.92 6.06
C VAL A 287 -6.31 -1.55 7.50
N LEU A 288 -5.39 -1.76 8.44
CA LEU A 288 -5.61 -1.51 9.87
C LEU A 288 -6.87 -2.26 10.35
N GLU A 289 -7.62 -1.67 11.28
CA GLU A 289 -8.91 -2.17 11.73
C GLU A 289 -10.09 -1.60 10.90
N ASN A 290 -9.84 -1.13 9.67
CA ASN A 290 -10.85 -0.38 8.93
C ASN A 290 -12.10 -1.20 8.61
N ASP A 291 -11.95 -2.51 8.38
CA ASP A 291 -13.08 -3.41 8.06
C ASP A 291 -14.19 -3.37 9.12
N THR A 292 -13.84 -3.02 10.37
CA THR A 292 -14.80 -2.93 11.47
C THR A 292 -15.85 -1.82 11.29
N PHE A 293 -15.53 -0.73 10.56
CA PHE A 293 -16.45 0.39 10.35
C PHE A 293 -16.96 0.52 8.91
N LEU A 294 -16.30 -0.07 7.90
CA LEU A 294 -16.61 0.18 6.48
C LEU A 294 -18.10 -0.05 6.16
N LYS A 295 -18.64 -1.21 6.54
CA LYS A 295 -20.03 -1.56 6.27
C LYS A 295 -21.02 -0.65 7.02
N GLU A 296 -20.77 -0.42 8.31
CA GLU A 296 -21.62 0.39 9.19
C GLU A 296 -21.73 1.84 8.71
N LEU A 297 -20.58 2.42 8.34
CA LEU A 297 -20.49 3.80 7.85
C LEU A 297 -20.83 3.93 6.36
N LYS A 298 -21.37 2.89 5.73
CA LYS A 298 -21.88 2.87 4.35
C LYS A 298 -20.79 3.12 3.30
N PHE A 299 -19.58 2.64 3.55
CA PHE A 299 -18.55 2.59 2.51
C PHE A 299 -18.93 1.54 1.47
N GLY A 300 -18.95 1.94 0.20
CA GLY A 300 -19.13 1.06 -0.94
C GLY A 300 -17.80 0.45 -1.38
N ILE A 301 -17.83 -0.79 -1.85
CA ILE A 301 -16.67 -1.49 -2.40
C ILE A 301 -16.23 -0.78 -3.70
N GLY A 302 -14.95 -0.42 -3.78
CA GLY A 302 -14.30 0.04 -5.00
C GLY A 302 -13.87 -1.10 -5.91
N ASP A 303 -13.55 -0.77 -7.16
CA ASP A 303 -13.01 -1.70 -8.17
C ASP A 303 -11.49 -1.89 -8.07
N GLY A 304 -10.79 -0.90 -7.49
CA GLY A 304 -9.35 -0.90 -7.31
C GLY A 304 -8.86 -1.80 -6.18
N HIS A 305 -7.87 -2.63 -6.50
CA HIS A 305 -7.02 -3.30 -5.50
C HIS A 305 -5.66 -2.61 -5.43
N LEU A 306 -5.08 -2.57 -4.24
CA LEU A 306 -3.73 -2.10 -3.98
C LEU A 306 -2.90 -3.27 -3.46
N GLN A 307 -1.88 -3.64 -4.22
CA GLN A 307 -0.97 -4.72 -3.85
C GLN A 307 0.24 -4.12 -3.14
N TYR A 308 0.61 -4.69 -1.99
CA TYR A 308 1.81 -4.32 -1.24
C TYR A 308 2.96 -5.24 -1.61
N TYR A 309 4.16 -4.68 -1.68
CA TYR A 309 5.39 -5.38 -2.01
C TYR A 309 6.52 -4.94 -1.11
N LEU A 310 7.41 -5.88 -0.79
CA LEU A 310 8.67 -5.62 -0.13
C LEU A 310 9.82 -6.05 -1.05
N TYR A 311 10.72 -5.12 -1.33
CA TYR A 311 11.94 -5.39 -2.08
C TYR A 311 13.01 -5.96 -1.15
N ASN A 312 13.61 -7.07 -1.57
CA ASN A 312 14.72 -7.72 -0.86
C ASN A 312 14.37 -8.13 0.59
N TRP A 313 13.11 -8.52 0.80
CA TRP A 313 12.58 -9.02 2.06
C TRP A 313 11.62 -10.17 1.77
N ARG A 314 11.72 -11.26 2.54
CA ARG A 314 10.84 -12.43 2.41
C ARG A 314 10.00 -12.54 3.67
N CYS A 315 8.68 -12.56 3.49
CA CYS A 315 7.73 -12.78 4.58
C CYS A 315 6.59 -13.70 4.12
N ALA A 316 5.83 -14.21 5.09
CA ALA A 316 4.56 -14.86 4.80
C ALA A 316 3.57 -13.85 4.18
N PRO A 317 2.56 -14.30 3.40
CA PRO A 317 1.47 -13.44 2.99
C PRO A 317 0.77 -12.80 4.19
N ILE A 318 0.52 -11.50 4.12
CA ILE A 318 -0.07 -10.68 5.16
C ILE A 318 -1.53 -10.40 4.78
N LYS A 319 -2.46 -10.56 5.73
CA LYS A 319 -3.87 -10.21 5.52
C LYS A 319 -4.02 -8.69 5.46
N SER A 320 -5.02 -8.19 4.74
CA SER A 320 -5.24 -6.74 4.62
C SER A 320 -5.34 -6.04 5.97
N GLY A 321 -6.11 -6.60 6.92
CA GLY A 321 -6.21 -6.06 8.29
C GLY A 321 -4.94 -6.14 9.14
N ASP A 322 -3.93 -6.93 8.73
CA ASP A 322 -2.62 -7.00 9.38
C ASP A 322 -1.59 -6.03 8.73
N VAL A 323 -2.02 -5.25 7.74
CA VAL A 323 -1.23 -4.16 7.14
C VAL A 323 -1.55 -2.87 7.87
N GLY A 324 -0.55 -2.28 8.52
CA GLY A 324 -0.59 -0.95 9.12
C GLY A 324 0.25 0.09 8.39
N LEU A 325 0.67 -0.19 7.15
CA LEU A 325 1.36 0.75 6.28
C LEU A 325 0.37 1.38 5.30
N VAL A 326 0.25 2.71 5.31
CA VAL A 326 -0.53 3.48 4.33
C VAL A 326 0.43 4.35 3.53
N LEU A 327 0.53 4.09 2.21
CA LEU A 327 1.33 4.88 1.26
C LEU A 327 0.43 5.86 0.48
N LEU A 328 0.99 7.02 0.12
CA LEU A 328 0.30 8.10 -0.60
C LEU A 328 -0.04 7.77 -2.07
#